data_AF-A0A8S2TV01-F1
#
_entry.id   AF-A0A8S2TV01-F1
#
_cell.length_a   1.000
_cell.length_b   1.000
_cell.length_c   1.000
_cell.angle_alpha   90.00
_cell.angle_beta   90.00
_cell.angle_gamma   90.00
#
_symmetry.space_group_name_H-M   'P 1'
#
loop_
_entity.id
_entity.type
_entity.pdbx_description
1 polymer ?
#
loop_
_entity_poly.entity_id
_entity_poly.type
_entity_poly.pdbx_seq_one_letter_code
_entity_poly.pdbx_strand_id
1 'polypeptide(L)'
;MYICRKCIEFALKAKPIKRYIPVKKSQLKVWWFVTSPPFEYAIFSLIMINTVVLAMKYHNQPDSYSKALDYLNIVFTAIFGLEFILKMAAFHVKNYFSDPSNCCDFIIVVGSVIDIIYTDIIAPGTNVISINFFRLFRVMRLVKILSRGEGIRTLLWTFIKSFQALPYVALLIAMLFFIYAVIGMQMFGKIALDEGTSINYNNNFQTFFNSLLVLFRSATGEAWQEIMYDSGPSGGAKCDSRSRSKKDESCGSYFAIPYFLSFYILCSFLIINLFVAVIMDNFDYLTRDWSILGPHHLDEFVRLWSEYDPEAKRRIKHVEVVNLLRSITPPLGFGKFCPHRTACKRLVSMNMPLNQDGTVMFNATLFALIRTSLKIKTEGNIDQANEELRAVIRKIWKRTPQKLLDQIIPPPGSEDDVTVGKFYATFLIQD
;
A
#
# COMPACT_ATOMS: atom_id res chain seq x y z
N MET A 1 9.29 -15.87 -20.61
CA MET A 1 8.10 -15.50 -21.40
C MET A 1 7.04 -14.72 -20.60
N TYR A 2 6.72 -15.10 -19.36
CA TYR A 2 5.72 -14.42 -18.51
C TYR A 2 6.13 -13.03 -18.00
N ILE A 3 7.40 -12.82 -17.62
CA ILE A 3 7.94 -11.49 -17.26
C ILE A 3 7.78 -10.48 -18.41
N CYS A 4 8.06 -10.92 -19.65
CA CYS A 4 7.83 -10.11 -20.85
C CYS A 4 6.35 -9.73 -20.99
N ARG A 5 5.42 -10.63 -20.65
CA ARG A 5 3.98 -10.36 -20.73
C ARG A 5 3.55 -9.25 -19.77
N LYS A 6 3.94 -9.31 -18.48
CA LYS A 6 3.59 -8.25 -17.50
C LYS A 6 4.22 -6.90 -17.85
N CYS A 7 5.47 -6.87 -18.33
CA CYS A 7 6.12 -5.62 -18.73
C CYS A 7 5.48 -5.01 -19.99
N ILE A 8 5.15 -5.82 -20.99
CA ILE A 8 4.43 -5.35 -22.18
C ILE A 8 3.03 -4.87 -21.80
N GLU A 9 2.31 -5.61 -20.96
CA GLU A 9 1.00 -5.20 -20.47
C GLU A 9 1.04 -3.86 -19.73
N PHE A 10 2.06 -3.65 -18.88
CA PHE A 10 2.30 -2.37 -18.23
C PHE A 10 2.54 -1.27 -19.27
N ALA A 11 3.42 -1.46 -20.25
CA ALA A 11 3.72 -0.46 -21.28
C ALA A 11 2.49 -0.08 -22.12
N LEU A 12 1.60 -1.04 -22.41
CA LEU A 12 0.36 -0.80 -23.16
C LEU A 12 -0.70 -0.03 -22.35
N LYS A 13 -0.72 -0.21 -21.02
CA LYS A 13 -1.74 0.37 -20.12
C LYS A 13 -1.27 1.63 -19.39
N ALA A 14 0.04 1.83 -19.27
CA ALA A 14 0.64 2.92 -18.52
C ALA A 14 0.20 4.29 -19.07
N LYS A 15 0.10 5.25 -18.16
CA LYS A 15 -0.20 6.64 -18.48
C LYS A 15 0.79 7.52 -17.70
N PRO A 16 1.27 8.64 -18.30
CA PRO A 16 2.08 9.57 -17.55
C PRO A 16 1.28 10.17 -16.39
N ILE A 17 1.98 10.40 -15.30
CA ILE A 17 1.41 11.00 -14.09
C ILE A 17 1.58 12.52 -14.18
N LYS A 18 0.54 13.25 -13.84
CA LYS A 18 0.60 14.71 -13.79
C LYS A 18 1.39 15.14 -12.54
N ARG A 19 2.45 15.92 -12.72
CA ARG A 19 3.20 16.55 -11.63
C ARG A 19 2.75 17.99 -11.50
N TYR A 20 2.21 18.35 -10.33
CA TYR A 20 1.81 19.73 -10.09
C TYR A 20 3.04 20.62 -9.91
N ILE A 21 3.16 21.64 -10.75
CA ILE A 21 4.14 22.72 -10.62
C ILE A 21 3.34 24.04 -10.60
N PRO A 22 3.49 24.87 -9.55
CA PRO A 22 2.76 26.12 -9.46
C PRO A 22 3.32 27.17 -10.44
N VAL A 23 2.42 27.98 -11.02
CA VAL A 23 2.78 29.03 -12.00
C VAL A 23 3.24 30.32 -11.31
N LYS A 24 2.66 30.66 -10.15
CA LYS A 24 2.95 31.92 -9.43
C LYS A 24 4.34 31.85 -8.77
N LYS A 25 5.17 32.88 -8.97
CA LYS A 25 6.56 32.94 -8.45
C LYS A 25 6.68 32.77 -6.93
N SER A 26 5.78 33.37 -6.14
CA SER A 26 5.78 33.23 -4.68
C SER A 26 5.45 31.80 -4.25
N GLN A 27 4.43 31.19 -4.86
CA GLN A 27 4.05 29.81 -4.62
C GLN A 27 5.14 28.83 -5.07
N LEU A 28 5.82 29.12 -6.17
CA LEU A 28 6.92 28.31 -6.68
C LEU A 28 8.09 28.25 -5.69
N LYS A 29 8.45 29.36 -5.04
CA LYS A 29 9.48 29.37 -3.99
C LYS A 29 9.12 28.45 -2.81
N VAL A 30 7.86 28.54 -2.35
CA VAL A 30 7.36 27.68 -1.26
C VAL A 30 7.35 26.21 -1.68
N TRP A 31 6.92 25.93 -2.92
CA TRP A 31 6.92 24.58 -3.47
C TRP A 31 8.32 23.97 -3.57
N TRP A 32 9.32 24.71 -4.07
CA TRP A 32 10.72 24.26 -4.08
C TRP A 32 11.26 23.99 -2.68
N PHE A 33 10.91 24.80 -1.69
CA PHE A 33 11.31 24.56 -0.30
C PHE A 33 10.67 23.29 0.27
N VAL A 34 9.35 23.14 0.13
CA VAL A 34 8.58 22.01 0.69
C VAL A 34 8.92 20.69 0.02
N THR A 35 9.27 20.71 -1.28
CA THR A 35 9.69 19.52 -2.03
C THR A 35 11.18 19.22 -1.94
N SER A 36 11.93 20.01 -1.17
CA SER A 36 13.38 19.81 -1.04
C SER A 36 13.71 18.63 -0.14
N PRO A 37 14.75 17.82 -0.47
CA PRO A 37 15.17 16.72 0.40
C PRO A 37 15.51 17.14 1.84
N PRO A 38 16.18 18.29 2.10
CA PRO A 38 16.45 18.73 3.48
C PRO A 38 15.19 18.97 4.30
N PHE A 39 14.14 19.55 3.72
CA PHE A 39 12.85 19.73 4.40
C PHE A 39 12.22 18.38 4.74
N GLU A 40 12.24 17.42 3.81
CA GLU A 40 11.74 16.08 4.05
C GLU A 40 12.49 15.36 5.18
N TYR A 41 13.82 15.39 5.16
CA TYR A 41 14.64 14.81 6.24
C TYR A 41 14.39 15.50 7.58
N ALA A 42 14.28 16.83 7.61
CA ALA A 42 14.01 17.56 8.84
C ALA A 42 12.67 17.15 9.48
N ILE A 43 11.59 17.09 8.68
CA ILE A 43 10.28 16.64 9.17
C ILE A 43 10.33 15.17 9.61
N PHE A 44 11.02 14.31 8.86
CA PHE A 44 11.18 12.90 9.23
C PHE A 44 11.92 12.74 10.57
N SER A 45 13.01 13.47 10.78
CA SER A 45 13.73 13.49 12.06
C SER A 45 12.84 13.96 13.21
N LEU A 46 12.01 14.99 12.98
CA LEU A 46 11.06 15.48 13.99
C LEU A 46 9.98 14.44 14.33
N ILE A 47 9.51 13.66 13.36
CA ILE A 47 8.59 12.54 13.62
C ILE A 47 9.26 11.46 14.48
N MET A 48 10.51 11.11 14.20
CA MET A 48 11.27 10.15 14.99
C MET A 48 11.50 10.64 16.43
N ILE A 49 11.88 11.91 16.61
CA ILE A 49 12.05 12.49 17.94
C ILE A 49 10.70 12.52 18.67
N ASN A 50 9.61 12.90 18.00
CA ASN A 50 8.28 12.86 18.62
C ASN A 50 7.90 11.44 19.07
N THR A 51 8.20 10.42 18.27
CA THR A 51 7.97 9.01 18.62
C THR A 51 8.69 8.61 19.91
N VAL A 52 9.95 9.02 20.07
CA VAL A 52 10.71 8.79 21.31
C VAL A 52 10.06 9.51 22.49
N VAL A 53 9.66 10.77 22.32
CA VAL A 53 8.98 11.55 23.36
C VAL A 53 7.67 10.90 23.81
N LEU A 54 6.91 10.28 22.89
CA LEU A 54 5.72 9.50 23.26
C LEU A 54 6.08 8.26 24.10
N ALA A 55 7.15 7.56 23.74
CA ALA A 55 7.60 6.36 24.46
C ALA A 55 8.21 6.65 25.84
N MET A 56 8.59 7.91 26.10
CA MET A 56 9.21 8.36 27.35
C MET A 56 8.22 8.55 28.52
N LYS A 57 6.90 8.41 28.30
CA LYS A 57 5.89 8.46 29.38
C LYS A 57 5.92 7.17 30.21
N TYR A 58 5.96 7.29 31.54
CA TYR A 58 5.95 6.14 32.45
C TYR A 58 5.04 6.37 33.66
N HIS A 59 4.68 5.28 34.35
CA HIS A 59 3.79 5.32 35.51
C HIS A 59 4.49 5.94 36.73
N ASN A 60 3.80 6.81 37.47
CA ASN A 60 4.34 7.57 38.62
C ASN A 60 5.53 8.50 38.29
N GLN A 61 5.51 9.10 37.09
CA GLN A 61 6.46 10.14 36.72
C GLN A 61 6.20 11.46 37.47
N PRO A 62 7.24 12.26 37.78
CA PRO A 62 7.07 13.53 38.48
C PRO A 62 6.30 14.55 37.62
N ASP A 63 5.50 15.41 38.27
CA ASP A 63 4.62 16.37 37.58
C ASP A 63 5.38 17.33 36.66
N SER A 64 6.59 17.74 37.04
CA SER A 64 7.46 18.58 36.22
C SER A 64 7.84 17.91 34.91
N TYR A 65 8.13 16.61 34.95
CA TYR A 65 8.45 15.81 33.78
C TYR A 65 7.22 15.62 32.88
N SER A 66 6.04 15.36 33.47
CA SER A 66 4.80 15.28 32.70
C SER A 66 4.50 16.59 31.95
N LYS A 67 4.61 17.73 32.64
CA LYS A 67 4.42 19.06 32.04
C LYS A 67 5.43 19.33 30.91
N ALA A 68 6.69 18.94 31.08
CA ALA A 68 7.71 19.08 30.04
C ALA A 68 7.35 18.27 28.78
N LEU A 69 6.92 17.00 28.95
CA LEU A 69 6.48 16.16 27.83
C LEU A 69 5.23 16.72 27.14
N ASP A 70 4.28 17.27 27.89
CA ASP A 70 3.07 17.87 27.31
C ASP A 70 3.39 19.18 26.56
N TYR A 71 4.31 20.00 27.06
CA TYR A 71 4.82 21.16 26.31
C TYR A 71 5.49 20.76 24.99
N LEU A 72 6.35 19.73 25.01
CA LEU A 72 6.96 19.19 23.78
C LEU A 72 5.88 18.71 22.79
N ASN A 73 4.80 18.08 23.27
CA ASN A 73 3.71 17.64 22.41
C ASN A 73 3.00 18.80 21.71
N ILE A 74 2.83 19.94 22.38
CA ILE A 74 2.28 21.17 21.79
C ILE A 74 3.24 21.70 20.71
N VAL A 75 4.55 21.76 21.00
CA VAL A 75 5.58 22.20 20.04
C VAL A 75 5.57 21.34 18.78
N PHE A 76 5.56 20.01 18.90
CA PHE A 76 5.47 19.12 17.73
C PHE A 76 4.18 19.31 16.94
N THR A 77 3.06 19.54 17.62
CA THR A 77 1.77 19.81 16.95
C THR A 77 1.82 21.10 16.15
N ALA A 78 2.42 22.15 16.71
CA ALA A 78 2.61 23.43 16.03
C ALA A 78 3.52 23.27 14.79
N ILE A 79 4.62 22.52 14.91
CA ILE A 79 5.54 22.24 13.79
C ILE A 79 4.82 21.47 12.67
N PHE A 80 4.05 20.42 12.99
CA PHE A 80 3.30 19.67 11.99
C PHE A 80 2.12 20.47 11.40
N GLY A 81 1.51 21.37 12.19
CA GLY A 81 0.55 22.34 11.70
C GLY A 81 1.17 23.31 10.69
N LEU A 82 2.40 23.78 10.96
CA LEU A 82 3.14 24.64 10.06
C LEU A 82 3.56 23.89 8.78
N GLU A 83 4.01 22.64 8.89
CA GLU A 83 4.25 21.75 7.75
C GLU A 83 3.00 21.66 6.85
N PHE A 84 1.83 21.42 7.46
CA PHE A 84 0.55 21.37 6.76
C PHE A 84 0.24 22.69 6.04
N ILE A 85 0.38 23.83 6.70
CA ILE A 85 0.13 25.15 6.09
C ILE A 85 1.06 25.39 4.90
N LEU A 86 2.36 25.09 5.05
CA LEU A 86 3.34 25.22 3.98
C LEU A 86 3.01 24.32 2.77
N LYS A 87 2.67 23.05 3.02
CA LYS A 87 2.25 22.12 1.95
C LYS A 87 0.95 22.57 1.29
N MET A 88 -0.02 23.06 2.06
CA MET A 88 -1.29 23.59 1.53
C MET A 88 -1.04 24.79 0.61
N ALA A 89 -0.17 25.72 1.04
CA ALA A 89 0.26 26.86 0.24
C ALA A 89 1.04 26.43 -1.02
N ALA A 90 1.89 25.41 -0.93
CA ALA A 90 2.67 24.88 -2.05
C ALA A 90 1.78 24.21 -3.11
N PHE A 91 0.95 23.25 -2.72
CA PHE A 91 0.25 22.35 -3.65
C PHE A 91 -1.13 22.82 -4.08
N HIS A 92 -1.72 23.81 -3.39
CA HIS A 92 -3.12 24.21 -3.52
C HIS A 92 -4.09 23.08 -3.08
N VAL A 93 -5.26 23.48 -2.54
CA VAL A 93 -6.24 22.58 -1.89
C VAL A 93 -6.50 21.30 -2.68
N LYS A 94 -6.84 21.43 -3.97
CA LYS A 94 -7.17 20.30 -4.83
C LYS A 94 -6.06 19.25 -4.92
N ASN A 95 -4.80 19.65 -5.12
CA ASN A 95 -3.73 18.67 -5.28
C ASN A 95 -3.24 18.14 -3.93
N TYR A 96 -3.28 18.96 -2.88
CA TYR A 96 -2.98 18.52 -1.52
C TYR A 96 -3.88 17.33 -1.12
N PHE A 97 -5.20 17.47 -1.27
CA PHE A 97 -6.16 16.41 -0.93
C PHE A 97 -6.28 15.29 -1.97
N SER A 98 -5.56 15.38 -3.09
CA SER A 98 -5.50 14.27 -4.06
C SER A 98 -4.47 13.20 -3.65
N ASP A 99 -3.51 13.53 -2.77
CA ASP A 99 -2.53 12.57 -2.25
C ASP A 99 -3.04 11.97 -0.92
N PRO A 100 -3.28 10.65 -0.85
CA PRO A 100 -3.74 9.97 0.37
C PRO A 100 -2.82 10.19 1.57
N SER A 101 -1.52 10.35 1.33
CA SER A 101 -0.51 10.55 2.37
C SER A 101 -0.71 11.91 3.06
N ASN A 102 -0.95 12.96 2.24
CA ASN A 102 -1.23 14.31 2.73
C ASN A 102 -2.62 14.41 3.39
N CYS A 103 -3.61 13.65 2.91
CA CYS A 103 -4.91 13.52 3.58
C CYS A 103 -4.79 12.92 4.98
N CYS A 104 -3.99 11.86 5.13
CA CYS A 104 -3.70 11.26 6.43
C CYS A 104 -3.00 12.26 7.36
N ASP A 105 -1.97 12.96 6.87
CA ASP A 105 -1.28 14.01 7.63
C ASP A 105 -2.25 15.12 8.11
N PHE A 106 -3.20 15.53 7.27
CA PHE A 106 -4.22 16.52 7.64
C PHE A 106 -5.13 16.03 8.77
N ILE A 107 -5.64 14.80 8.69
CA ILE A 107 -6.47 14.21 9.75
C ILE A 107 -5.71 14.18 11.08
N ILE A 108 -4.42 13.82 11.04
CA ILE A 108 -3.57 13.77 12.24
C ILE A 108 -3.36 15.17 12.85
N VAL A 109 -3.12 16.19 12.01
CA VAL A 109 -2.96 17.58 12.47
C VAL A 109 -4.26 18.09 13.09
N VAL A 110 -5.41 17.90 12.43
CA VAL A 110 -6.71 18.31 12.96
C VAL A 110 -7.04 17.59 14.27
N GLY A 111 -6.88 16.27 14.32
CA GLY A 111 -7.10 15.49 15.54
C GLY A 111 -6.18 15.91 16.68
N SER A 112 -4.93 16.28 16.38
CA SER A 112 -3.97 16.79 17.36
C SER A 112 -4.34 18.17 17.91
N VAL A 113 -4.87 19.07 17.06
CA VAL A 113 -5.35 20.39 17.50
C VAL A 113 -6.60 20.24 18.36
N ILE A 114 -7.53 19.37 17.97
CA ILE A 114 -8.73 19.06 18.76
C ILE A 114 -8.34 18.50 20.14
N ASP A 115 -7.37 17.57 20.19
CA ASP A 115 -6.88 17.00 21.46
C ASP A 115 -6.34 18.07 22.41
N ILE A 116 -5.53 19.02 21.91
CA ILE A 116 -5.00 20.13 22.72
C ILE A 116 -6.13 21.04 23.21
N ILE A 117 -7.01 21.50 22.31
CA ILE A 117 -8.12 22.40 22.66
C ILE A 117 -9.02 21.76 23.72
N TYR A 118 -9.35 20.48 23.55
CA TYR A 118 -10.24 19.79 24.48
C TYR A 118 -9.58 19.58 25.85
N THR A 119 -8.30 19.16 25.87
CA THR A 119 -7.57 18.86 27.11
C THR A 119 -7.25 20.12 27.92
N ASP A 120 -6.85 21.21 27.26
CA ASP A 120 -6.30 22.39 27.94
C ASP A 120 -7.33 23.51 28.17
N ILE A 121 -8.36 23.61 27.33
CA ILE A 121 -9.33 24.74 27.37
C ILE A 121 -10.68 24.32 27.95
N ILE A 122 -11.22 23.18 27.51
CA ILE A 122 -12.62 22.82 27.80
C ILE A 122 -12.76 22.02 29.10
N ALA A 123 -11.79 21.16 29.39
CA ALA A 123 -11.88 20.16 30.45
C ALA A 123 -10.60 20.05 31.31
N PRO A 124 -10.06 21.17 31.85
CA PRO A 124 -8.87 21.11 32.70
C PRO A 124 -9.17 20.29 33.96
N GLY A 125 -8.56 19.11 34.07
CA GLY A 125 -8.64 18.24 35.26
C GLY A 125 -9.80 17.25 35.33
N THR A 126 -10.70 17.20 34.35
CA THR A 126 -11.78 16.19 34.33
C THR A 126 -11.35 14.97 33.50
N ASN A 127 -11.29 13.77 34.08
CA ASN A 127 -11.05 12.52 33.34
C ASN A 127 -12.35 12.00 32.71
N VAL A 128 -12.87 12.68 31.69
CA VAL A 128 -14.03 12.19 30.92
C VAL A 128 -13.58 11.13 29.91
N ILE A 129 -14.38 10.08 29.70
CA ILE A 129 -14.08 8.93 28.83
C ILE A 129 -13.69 9.36 27.38
N SER A 130 -14.20 10.49 26.89
CA SER A 130 -13.85 11.08 25.59
C SER A 130 -12.38 11.50 25.47
N ILE A 131 -11.73 11.88 26.57
CA ILE A 131 -10.33 12.31 26.59
C ILE A 131 -9.40 11.17 26.21
N ASN A 132 -9.73 9.93 26.60
CA ASN A 132 -8.92 8.76 26.24
C ASN A 132 -8.95 8.49 24.73
N PHE A 133 -10.04 8.80 24.04
CA PHE A 133 -10.13 8.64 22.59
C PHE A 133 -9.30 9.70 21.85
N PHE A 134 -9.37 10.98 22.24
CA PHE A 134 -8.58 12.03 21.58
C PHE A 134 -7.06 11.85 21.81
N ARG A 135 -6.67 11.29 22.96
CA ARG A 135 -5.28 10.87 23.22
C ARG A 135 -4.77 9.85 22.17
N LEU A 136 -5.63 9.08 21.50
CA LEU A 136 -5.23 8.16 20.42
C LEU A 136 -4.68 8.91 19.19
N PHE A 137 -5.11 10.15 18.93
CA PHE A 137 -4.54 10.94 17.82
C PHE A 137 -3.06 11.26 18.02
N ARG A 138 -2.56 11.23 19.27
CA ARG A 138 -1.11 11.32 19.55
C ARG A 138 -0.38 10.10 18.98
N VAL A 139 -0.92 8.91 19.19
CA VAL A 139 -0.35 7.65 18.66
C VAL A 139 -0.50 7.59 17.13
N MET A 140 -1.58 8.15 16.58
CA MET A 140 -1.74 8.27 15.12
C MET A 140 -0.62 9.06 14.45
N ARG A 141 0.15 9.90 15.17
CA ARG A 141 1.33 10.57 14.62
C ARG A 141 2.41 9.57 14.17
N LEU A 142 2.48 8.38 14.77
CA LEU A 142 3.36 7.30 14.32
C LEU A 142 3.02 6.82 12.90
N VAL A 143 1.76 6.96 12.48
CA VAL A 143 1.32 6.65 11.11
C VAL A 143 1.98 7.60 10.10
N LYS A 144 2.43 8.80 10.50
CA LYS A 144 3.23 9.68 9.61
C LYS A 144 4.56 9.04 9.18
N ILE A 145 5.08 8.06 9.91
CA ILE A 145 6.26 7.30 9.46
C ILE A 145 5.90 6.49 8.21
N LEU A 146 4.70 5.90 8.19
CA LEU A 146 4.19 5.11 7.06
C LEU A 146 3.92 5.99 5.83
N SER A 147 3.57 7.27 6.02
CA SER A 147 3.35 8.22 4.92
C SER A 147 4.66 8.65 4.24
N ARG A 148 5.81 8.51 4.91
CA ARG A 148 7.15 8.89 4.39
C ARG A 148 7.92 7.75 3.73
N GLY A 149 7.72 6.51 4.17
CA GLY A 149 8.41 5.36 3.59
C GLY A 149 7.78 4.88 2.28
N GLU A 150 8.28 5.30 1.12
CA GLU A 150 7.80 4.83 -0.21
C GLU A 150 7.76 3.29 -0.31
N GLY A 151 8.80 2.62 0.22
CA GLY A 151 8.87 1.15 0.27
C GLY A 151 7.79 0.54 1.19
N ILE A 152 7.59 1.11 2.38
CA ILE A 152 6.58 0.63 3.35
C ILE A 152 5.16 0.84 2.79
N ARG A 153 4.89 2.00 2.19
CA ARG A 153 3.62 2.31 1.54
C ARG A 153 3.34 1.33 0.40
N THR A 154 4.35 1.03 -0.42
CA THR A 154 4.21 0.06 -1.51
C THR A 154 3.90 -1.33 -0.96
N LEU A 155 4.61 -1.78 0.07
CA LEU A 155 4.37 -3.07 0.73
C LEU A 155 2.94 -3.15 1.30
N LEU A 156 2.52 -2.16 2.10
CA LEU A 156 1.17 -2.10 2.67
C LEU A 156 0.10 -2.07 1.57
N TRP A 157 0.31 -1.29 0.51
CA TRP A 157 -0.61 -1.25 -0.63
C TRP A 157 -0.70 -2.60 -1.34
N THR A 158 0.43 -3.28 -1.56
CA THR A 158 0.43 -4.63 -2.13
C THR A 158 -0.33 -5.61 -1.26
N PHE A 159 -0.13 -5.57 0.06
CA PHE A 159 -0.86 -6.41 1.01
C PHE A 159 -2.37 -6.15 0.99
N ILE A 160 -2.79 -4.88 1.05
CA ILE A 160 -4.19 -4.49 0.95
C ILE A 160 -4.81 -4.96 -0.37
N LYS A 161 -4.05 -4.84 -1.48
CA LYS A 161 -4.48 -5.34 -2.78
C LYS A 161 -4.66 -6.86 -2.81
N SER A 162 -3.82 -7.61 -2.10
CA SER A 162 -3.94 -9.07 -1.98
C SER A 162 -5.25 -9.48 -1.28
N PHE A 163 -5.70 -8.74 -0.26
CA PHE A 163 -6.99 -9.02 0.37
C PHE A 163 -8.19 -8.77 -0.55
N GLN A 164 -8.09 -7.79 -1.46
CA GLN A 164 -9.16 -7.52 -2.43
C GLN A 164 -9.39 -8.68 -3.42
N ALA A 165 -8.42 -9.60 -3.56
CA ALA A 165 -8.56 -10.77 -4.42
C ALA A 165 -9.41 -11.89 -3.80
N LEU A 166 -9.58 -11.90 -2.46
CA LEU A 166 -10.17 -13.03 -1.74
C LEU A 166 -11.35 -12.69 -0.80
N PRO A 167 -12.30 -11.80 -1.19
CA PRO A 167 -13.44 -11.45 -0.33
C PRO A 167 -14.34 -12.65 -0.03
N TYR A 168 -14.47 -13.60 -0.97
CA TYR A 168 -15.35 -14.77 -0.81
C TYR A 168 -14.84 -15.77 0.24
N VAL A 169 -13.52 -15.96 0.35
CA VAL A 169 -12.95 -16.84 1.38
C VAL A 169 -13.11 -16.21 2.77
N ALA A 170 -12.87 -14.90 2.89
CA ALA A 170 -13.13 -14.17 4.12
C ALA A 170 -14.61 -14.22 4.54
N LEU A 171 -15.53 -14.11 3.57
CA LEU A 171 -16.97 -14.25 3.80
C LEU A 171 -17.34 -15.65 4.31
N LEU A 172 -16.71 -16.70 3.79
CA LEU A 172 -16.93 -18.07 4.24
C LEU A 172 -16.49 -18.28 5.70
N ILE A 173 -15.34 -17.69 6.09
CA ILE A 173 -14.88 -17.69 7.48
C ILE A 173 -15.86 -16.91 8.36
N ALA A 174 -16.31 -15.72 7.94
CA ALA A 174 -17.29 -14.93 8.70
C ALA A 174 -18.62 -15.69 8.88
N MET A 175 -19.07 -16.41 7.85
CA MET A 175 -20.27 -17.24 7.90
C MET A 175 -20.11 -18.43 8.86
N LEU A 176 -18.95 -19.09 8.87
CA LEU A 176 -18.64 -20.14 9.84
C LEU A 176 -18.74 -19.59 11.27
N PHE A 177 -18.09 -18.47 11.56
CA PHE A 177 -18.14 -17.82 12.87
C PHE A 177 -19.56 -17.43 13.27
N PHE A 178 -20.35 -16.88 12.34
CA PHE A 178 -21.75 -16.52 12.59
C PHE A 178 -22.59 -17.74 12.97
N ILE A 179 -22.52 -18.82 12.19
CA ILE A 179 -23.31 -20.05 12.43
C ILE A 179 -22.93 -20.65 13.80
N TYR A 180 -21.64 -20.79 14.06
CA TYR A 180 -21.17 -21.36 15.32
C TYR A 180 -21.50 -20.46 16.51
N ALA A 181 -21.45 -19.14 16.37
CA ALA A 181 -21.82 -18.22 17.45
C ALA A 181 -23.29 -18.39 17.84
N VAL A 182 -24.20 -18.47 16.86
CA VAL A 182 -25.64 -18.68 17.10
C VAL A 182 -25.90 -20.04 17.74
N ILE A 183 -25.28 -21.11 17.23
CA ILE A 183 -25.40 -22.46 17.82
C ILE A 183 -24.85 -22.46 19.24
N GLY A 184 -23.68 -21.84 19.48
CA GLY A 184 -23.05 -21.75 20.79
C GLY A 184 -23.91 -21.01 21.81
N MET A 185 -24.57 -19.91 21.41
CA MET A 185 -25.53 -19.22 22.27
C MET A 185 -26.71 -20.10 22.66
N GLN A 186 -27.26 -20.86 21.71
CA GLN A 186 -28.41 -21.73 21.97
C GLN A 186 -28.05 -22.90 22.90
N MET A 187 -26.84 -23.44 22.75
CA MET A 187 -26.38 -24.63 23.48
C MET A 187 -25.76 -24.30 24.84
N PHE A 188 -24.93 -23.25 24.91
CA PHE A 188 -24.07 -22.95 26.07
C PHE A 188 -24.39 -21.59 26.73
N GLY A 189 -25.34 -20.82 26.19
CA GLY A 189 -25.67 -19.48 26.70
C GLY A 189 -26.34 -19.46 28.08
N LYS A 190 -26.68 -20.62 28.66
CA LYS A 190 -27.28 -20.75 30.00
C LYS A 190 -26.27 -21.14 31.09
N ILE A 191 -25.02 -21.38 30.73
CA ILE A 191 -23.98 -21.73 31.69
C ILE A 191 -23.71 -20.51 32.58
N ALA A 192 -23.62 -20.74 33.89
CA ALA A 192 -23.29 -19.74 34.88
C ALA A 192 -21.85 -19.25 34.69
N LEU A 193 -21.65 -17.96 34.93
CA LEU A 193 -20.32 -17.35 34.85
C LEU A 193 -19.58 -17.59 36.16
N ASP A 194 -18.40 -18.21 36.09
CA ASP A 194 -17.55 -18.50 37.26
C ASP A 194 -16.10 -18.12 36.94
N GLU A 195 -15.49 -17.27 37.79
CA GLU A 195 -14.11 -16.82 37.64
C GLU A 195 -13.09 -17.96 37.81
N GLY A 196 -13.47 -19.05 38.48
CA GLY A 196 -12.63 -20.25 38.62
C GLY A 196 -12.63 -21.15 37.38
N THR A 197 -13.44 -20.85 36.35
CA THR A 197 -13.56 -21.66 35.14
C THR A 197 -13.21 -20.86 33.88
N SER A 198 -13.10 -21.56 32.76
CA SER A 198 -12.93 -20.94 31.46
C SER A 198 -14.17 -20.16 31.02
N ILE A 199 -15.34 -20.41 31.62
CA ILE A 199 -16.59 -19.72 31.31
C ILE A 199 -16.85 -18.62 32.35
N ASN A 200 -16.45 -17.40 32.01
CA ASN A 200 -16.52 -16.24 32.90
C ASN A 200 -17.10 -15.01 32.20
N TYR A 201 -17.12 -13.87 32.89
CA TYR A 201 -17.68 -12.62 32.36
C TYR A 201 -17.08 -12.19 31.01
N ASN A 202 -15.80 -12.46 30.76
CA ASN A 202 -15.11 -12.09 29.53
C ASN A 202 -15.16 -13.19 28.46
N ASN A 203 -15.44 -14.44 28.84
CA ASN A 203 -15.38 -15.60 27.95
C ASN A 203 -16.65 -16.45 28.13
N ASN A 204 -17.74 -16.12 27.43
CA ASN A 204 -19.03 -16.80 27.56
C ASN A 204 -19.88 -16.76 26.28
N PHE A 205 -20.96 -17.55 26.28
CA PHE A 205 -21.90 -17.66 25.17
C PHE A 205 -23.23 -16.92 25.39
N GLN A 206 -23.31 -16.00 26.35
CA GLN A 206 -24.58 -15.34 26.71
C GLN A 206 -25.04 -14.31 25.67
N THR A 207 -24.10 -13.69 24.96
CA THR A 207 -24.38 -12.69 23.91
C THR A 207 -23.64 -13.04 22.63
N PHE A 208 -24.14 -12.55 21.49
CA PHE A 208 -23.57 -12.86 20.18
C PHE A 208 -22.09 -12.46 20.05
N PHE A 209 -21.72 -11.26 20.51
CA PHE A 209 -20.34 -10.78 20.41
C PHE A 209 -19.40 -11.53 21.36
N ASN A 210 -19.85 -11.90 22.57
CA ASN A 210 -19.03 -12.72 23.47
C ASN A 210 -18.81 -14.11 22.88
N SER A 211 -19.86 -14.74 22.32
CA SER A 211 -19.72 -16.02 21.60
C SER A 211 -18.73 -15.93 20.44
N LEU A 212 -18.77 -14.81 19.70
CA LEU A 212 -17.82 -14.55 18.61
C LEU A 212 -16.37 -14.44 19.13
N LEU A 213 -16.17 -13.77 20.27
CA LEU A 213 -14.85 -13.67 20.91
C LEU A 213 -14.35 -15.02 21.44
N VAL A 214 -15.22 -15.84 22.03
CA VAL A 214 -14.89 -17.21 22.44
C VAL A 214 -14.45 -18.04 21.24
N LEU A 215 -15.16 -17.94 20.12
CA LEU A 215 -14.79 -18.62 18.88
C LEU A 215 -13.50 -18.08 18.27
N PHE A 216 -13.25 -16.77 18.36
CA PHE A 216 -11.99 -16.17 17.92
C PHE A 216 -10.82 -16.66 18.75
N ARG A 217 -10.96 -16.67 20.09
CA ARG A 217 -10.00 -17.28 21.02
C ARG A 217 -9.75 -18.76 20.72
N SER A 218 -10.80 -19.49 20.37
CA SER A 218 -10.69 -20.89 20.00
C SER A 218 -9.97 -21.08 18.65
N ALA A 219 -10.21 -20.19 17.69
CA ALA A 219 -9.55 -20.21 16.37
C ALA A 219 -8.05 -19.87 16.45
N THR A 220 -7.63 -19.06 17.43
CA THR A 220 -6.21 -18.81 17.71
C THR A 220 -5.54 -19.95 18.47
N GLY A 221 -6.29 -20.98 18.86
CA GLY A 221 -5.79 -22.14 19.60
C GLY A 221 -5.60 -21.89 21.10
N GLU A 222 -6.13 -20.80 21.64
CA GLU A 222 -5.91 -20.43 23.03
C GLU A 222 -6.88 -21.17 23.95
N ALA A 223 -6.37 -22.21 24.64
CA ALA A 223 -7.08 -22.95 25.69
C ALA A 223 -8.49 -23.45 25.31
N TRP A 224 -8.76 -23.68 24.02
CA TRP A 224 -10.08 -24.07 23.53
C TRP A 224 -10.57 -25.40 24.12
N GLN A 225 -9.64 -26.29 24.48
CA GLN A 225 -9.94 -27.55 25.14
C GLN A 225 -10.52 -27.37 26.56
N GLU A 226 -10.11 -26.32 27.28
CA GLU A 226 -10.63 -26.02 28.62
C GLU A 226 -12.04 -25.44 28.51
N ILE A 227 -12.25 -24.55 27.54
CA ILE A 227 -13.59 -24.02 27.21
C ILE A 227 -14.54 -25.15 26.82
N MET A 228 -14.06 -26.12 26.02
CA MET A 228 -14.83 -27.31 25.65
C MET A 228 -15.17 -28.17 26.87
N TYR A 229 -14.21 -28.41 27.75
CA TYR A 229 -14.41 -29.20 28.97
C TYR A 229 -15.42 -28.55 29.91
N ASP A 230 -15.29 -27.25 30.17
CA ASP A 230 -16.15 -26.46 31.04
C ASP A 230 -17.54 -26.21 30.42
N SER A 231 -17.69 -26.36 29.10
CA SER A 231 -18.99 -26.34 28.41
C SER A 231 -19.70 -27.72 28.42
N GLY A 232 -18.96 -28.76 28.79
CA GLY A 232 -19.45 -30.13 28.89
C GLY A 232 -20.05 -30.43 30.27
N PRO A 233 -20.83 -31.52 30.39
CA PRO A 233 -21.38 -31.95 31.67
C PRO A 233 -20.29 -32.43 32.63
N SER A 234 -19.18 -32.97 32.11
CA SER A 234 -18.01 -33.40 32.90
C SER A 234 -17.29 -32.25 33.60
N GLY A 235 -17.38 -31.02 33.06
CA GLY A 235 -16.80 -29.82 33.68
C GLY A 235 -17.64 -29.22 34.80
N GLY A 236 -18.77 -29.84 35.17
CA GLY A 236 -19.60 -29.36 36.27
C GLY A 236 -20.31 -28.03 35.99
N ALA A 237 -20.60 -27.74 34.72
CA ALA A 237 -21.23 -26.51 34.26
C ALA A 237 -22.57 -26.24 34.97
N LYS A 238 -22.56 -25.28 35.91
CA LYS A 238 -23.77 -24.86 36.64
C LYS A 238 -24.66 -24.01 35.75
N CYS A 239 -25.97 -24.05 35.97
CA CYS A 239 -26.91 -23.17 35.29
C CYS A 239 -26.88 -21.76 35.90
N ASP A 240 -26.98 -20.72 35.06
CA ASP A 240 -27.20 -19.36 35.55
C ASP A 240 -28.52 -19.29 36.34
N SER A 241 -28.48 -18.59 37.47
CA SER A 241 -29.62 -18.23 38.32
C SER A 241 -30.82 -17.64 37.58
N ARG A 242 -30.59 -16.95 36.45
CA ARG A 242 -31.63 -16.35 35.60
C ARG A 242 -32.31 -17.35 34.67
N SER A 243 -31.72 -18.54 34.50
CA SER A 243 -32.31 -19.59 33.68
C SER A 243 -33.46 -20.27 34.43
N ARG A 244 -34.49 -20.72 33.70
CA ARG A 244 -35.62 -21.49 34.27
C ARG A 244 -35.25 -22.94 34.62
N SER A 245 -33.97 -23.31 34.50
CA SER A 245 -33.49 -24.67 34.75
C SER A 245 -33.49 -24.99 36.24
N LYS A 246 -33.70 -26.26 36.61
CA LYS A 246 -33.66 -26.68 38.01
C LYS A 246 -32.24 -26.51 38.55
N LYS A 247 -32.09 -26.04 39.80
CA LYS A 247 -30.80 -25.75 40.44
C LYS A 247 -29.82 -26.94 40.51
N ASP A 248 -30.34 -28.17 40.42
CA ASP A 248 -29.55 -29.40 40.51
C ASP A 248 -29.21 -30.02 39.14
N GLU A 249 -29.62 -29.42 38.02
CA GLU A 249 -29.29 -29.88 36.68
C GLU A 249 -28.03 -29.17 36.14
N SER A 250 -27.13 -29.95 35.54
CA SER A 250 -25.99 -29.39 34.80
C SER A 250 -26.49 -28.74 33.51
N CYS A 251 -26.05 -27.51 33.25
CA CYS A 251 -26.30 -26.81 31.99
C CYS A 251 -25.26 -27.13 30.91
N GLY A 252 -24.28 -27.99 31.23
CA GLY A 252 -23.29 -28.48 30.27
C GLY A 252 -23.89 -29.49 29.31
N SER A 253 -23.42 -29.49 28.06
CA SER A 253 -23.92 -30.40 27.03
C SER A 253 -22.79 -31.25 26.46
N TYR A 254 -23.02 -32.56 26.30
CA TYR A 254 -22.09 -33.47 25.60
C TYR A 254 -21.83 -33.02 24.16
N PHE A 255 -22.69 -32.17 23.60
CA PHE A 255 -22.51 -31.55 22.29
C PHE A 255 -21.31 -30.60 22.23
N ALA A 256 -20.73 -30.18 23.37
CA ALA A 256 -19.51 -29.38 23.41
C ALA A 256 -18.35 -30.04 22.65
N ILE A 257 -18.16 -31.35 22.81
CA ILE A 257 -17.07 -32.09 22.16
C ILE A 257 -17.15 -32.00 20.63
N PRO A 258 -18.24 -32.46 19.97
CA PRO A 258 -18.34 -32.35 18.52
C PRO A 258 -18.41 -30.89 18.05
N TYR A 259 -18.98 -29.96 18.82
CA TYR A 259 -19.04 -28.54 18.48
C TYR A 259 -17.64 -27.92 18.36
N PHE A 260 -16.80 -28.03 19.40
CA PHE A 260 -15.47 -27.42 19.40
C PHE A 260 -14.50 -28.14 18.45
N LEU A 261 -14.54 -29.48 18.37
CA LEU A 261 -13.70 -30.23 17.44
C LEU A 261 -14.02 -29.92 15.99
N SER A 262 -15.30 -29.92 15.61
CA SER A 262 -15.71 -29.58 14.23
C SER A 262 -15.39 -28.13 13.89
N PHE A 263 -15.63 -27.20 14.81
CA PHE A 263 -15.22 -25.80 14.64
C PHE A 263 -13.73 -25.68 14.39
N TYR A 264 -12.90 -26.29 15.24
CA TYR A 264 -11.45 -26.18 15.15
C TYR A 264 -10.91 -26.75 13.83
N ILE A 265 -11.40 -27.93 13.41
CA ILE A 265 -11.00 -28.56 12.15
C ILE A 265 -11.43 -27.69 10.97
N LEU A 266 -12.70 -27.27 10.91
CA LEU A 266 -13.22 -26.46 9.79
C LEU A 266 -12.53 -25.09 9.74
N CYS A 267 -12.36 -24.43 10.89
CA CYS A 267 -11.70 -23.14 10.97
C CYS A 267 -10.24 -23.22 10.52
N SER A 268 -9.48 -24.20 11.02
CA SER A 268 -8.09 -24.44 10.62
C SER A 268 -7.98 -24.71 9.11
N PHE A 269 -8.87 -25.55 8.56
CA PHE A 269 -8.92 -25.83 7.13
C PHE A 269 -9.18 -24.57 6.31
N LEU A 270 -10.16 -23.76 6.69
CA LEU A 270 -10.47 -22.51 5.98
C LEU A 270 -9.33 -21.48 6.07
N ILE A 271 -8.69 -21.34 7.23
CA ILE A 271 -7.55 -20.43 7.43
C ILE A 271 -6.37 -20.87 6.56
N ILE A 272 -6.03 -22.16 6.53
CA ILE A 272 -4.97 -22.68 5.67
C ILE A 272 -5.30 -22.42 4.18
N ASN A 273 -6.54 -22.66 3.76
CA ASN A 273 -6.95 -22.39 2.38
C ASN A 273 -6.86 -20.90 2.03
N LEU A 274 -7.14 -20.00 2.98
CA LEU A 274 -6.94 -18.56 2.79
C LEU A 274 -5.45 -18.25 2.60
N PHE A 275 -4.56 -18.77 3.45
CA PHE A 275 -3.12 -18.55 3.32
C PHE A 275 -2.58 -19.10 2.00
N VAL A 276 -2.97 -20.30 1.61
CA VAL A 276 -2.59 -20.90 0.32
C VAL A 276 -3.08 -20.04 -0.84
N ALA A 277 -4.34 -19.58 -0.82
CA ALA A 277 -4.86 -18.70 -1.86
C ALA A 277 -4.10 -17.37 -1.95
N VAL A 278 -3.84 -16.71 -0.80
CA VAL A 278 -3.06 -15.47 -0.75
C VAL A 278 -1.65 -15.69 -1.30
N ILE A 279 -0.98 -16.77 -0.90
CA ILE A 279 0.37 -17.08 -1.38
C ILE A 279 0.35 -17.38 -2.87
N MET A 280 -0.63 -18.12 -3.39
CA MET A 280 -0.75 -18.41 -4.82
C MET A 280 -0.95 -17.14 -5.66
N ASP A 281 -1.81 -16.22 -5.22
CA ASP A 281 -2.00 -14.94 -5.91
C ASP A 281 -0.74 -14.05 -5.89
N ASN A 282 0.08 -14.19 -4.84
CA ASN A 282 1.31 -13.42 -4.65
C ASN A 282 2.60 -14.18 -5.00
N PHE A 283 2.49 -15.43 -5.48
CA PHE A 283 3.63 -16.32 -5.69
C PHE A 283 4.61 -15.70 -6.70
N ASP A 284 4.07 -15.06 -7.72
CA ASP A 284 4.80 -14.30 -8.74
C ASP A 284 5.63 -13.14 -8.16
N TYR A 285 5.13 -12.49 -7.11
CA TYR A 285 5.82 -11.38 -6.46
C TYR A 285 6.93 -11.92 -5.54
N LEU A 286 6.63 -12.97 -4.79
CA LEU A 286 7.54 -13.60 -3.81
C LEU A 286 8.72 -14.30 -4.47
N THR A 287 8.52 -14.92 -5.63
CA THR A 287 9.56 -15.66 -6.36
C THR A 287 10.32 -14.82 -7.39
N ARG A 288 10.11 -13.49 -7.42
CA ARG A 288 10.74 -12.65 -8.43
C ARG A 288 12.20 -12.37 -8.10
N ASP A 289 13.08 -12.67 -9.04
CA ASP A 289 14.47 -12.22 -9.03
C ASP A 289 14.53 -10.68 -9.15
N TRP A 290 14.98 -10.02 -8.09
CA TRP A 290 15.12 -8.55 -8.04
C TRP A 290 16.18 -8.02 -9.00
N SER A 291 17.09 -8.86 -9.49
CA SER A 291 18.08 -8.54 -10.52
C SER A 291 17.45 -8.37 -11.93
N ILE A 292 16.23 -8.87 -12.14
CA ILE A 292 15.51 -8.80 -13.42
C ILE A 292 14.51 -7.64 -13.38
N LEU A 293 14.28 -7.01 -14.53
CA LEU A 293 13.35 -5.88 -14.71
C LEU A 293 11.97 -6.14 -14.06
N GLY A 294 11.71 -5.49 -12.92
CA GLY A 294 10.41 -5.48 -12.24
C GLY A 294 9.57 -4.18 -12.42
N PRO A 295 8.30 -4.17 -11.96
CA PRO A 295 7.40 -3.01 -12.01
C PRO A 295 7.92 -1.77 -11.30
N HIS A 296 8.70 -1.92 -10.22
CA HIS A 296 9.28 -0.79 -9.51
C HIS A 296 10.22 0.06 -10.39
N HIS A 297 10.98 -0.58 -11.30
CA HIS A 297 11.78 0.16 -12.30
C HIS A 297 10.88 0.87 -13.33
N LEU A 298 9.72 0.28 -13.66
CA LEU A 298 8.76 0.89 -14.57
C LEU A 298 8.07 2.09 -13.90
N ASP A 299 7.73 1.98 -12.61
CA ASP A 299 7.18 3.06 -11.80
C ASP A 299 8.21 4.19 -11.63
N GLU A 300 9.49 3.86 -11.45
CA GLU A 300 10.60 4.82 -11.46
C GLU A 300 10.65 5.59 -12.79
N PHE A 301 10.51 4.89 -13.93
CA PHE A 301 10.42 5.55 -15.25
C PHE A 301 9.22 6.51 -15.33
N VAL A 302 8.02 6.08 -14.90
CA VAL A 302 6.83 6.95 -14.93
C VAL A 302 7.03 8.18 -14.04
N ARG A 303 7.64 8.00 -12.86
CA ARG A 303 7.97 9.11 -11.94
C ARG A 303 8.97 10.07 -12.57
N LEU A 304 10.07 9.57 -13.13
CA LEU A 304 11.10 10.40 -13.74
C LEU A 304 10.61 11.09 -15.02
N TRP A 305 9.73 10.44 -15.79
CA TRP A 305 9.07 11.07 -16.94
C TRP A 305 8.29 12.32 -16.54
N SER A 306 7.62 12.30 -15.37
CA SER A 306 6.82 13.44 -14.88
C SER A 306 7.66 14.68 -14.53
N GLU A 307 8.99 14.56 -14.42
CA GLU A 307 9.89 15.70 -14.24
C GLU A 307 10.06 16.49 -15.54
N TYR A 308 10.04 15.79 -16.68
CA TYR A 308 10.19 16.36 -18.02
C TYR A 308 8.84 16.69 -18.67
N ASP A 309 7.76 15.97 -18.32
CA ASP A 309 6.39 16.22 -18.78
C ASP A 309 5.40 16.42 -17.62
N PRO A 310 5.43 17.60 -16.94
CA PRO A 310 4.61 17.84 -15.75
C PRO A 310 3.10 17.83 -16.03
N GLU A 311 2.70 18.21 -17.24
CA GLU A 311 1.30 18.29 -17.65
C GLU A 311 0.73 16.97 -18.19
N ALA A 312 1.55 15.90 -18.23
CA ALA A 312 1.17 14.60 -18.75
C ALA A 312 0.71 14.65 -20.22
N LYS A 313 1.39 15.46 -21.05
CA LYS A 313 1.17 15.60 -22.52
C LYS A 313 1.48 14.32 -23.29
N ARG A 314 2.17 13.35 -22.67
CA ARG A 314 2.61 12.06 -23.24
C ARG A 314 3.76 12.19 -24.24
N ARG A 315 4.45 13.33 -24.29
CA ARG A 315 5.55 13.57 -25.22
C ARG A 315 6.63 14.48 -24.63
N ILE A 316 7.89 14.19 -24.93
CA ILE A 316 9.07 14.98 -24.55
C ILE A 316 10.00 15.15 -25.75
N LYS A 317 10.97 16.07 -25.69
CA LYS A 317 11.95 16.23 -26.78
C LYS A 317 12.96 15.07 -26.75
N HIS A 318 13.43 14.63 -27.91
CA HIS A 318 14.39 13.52 -28.01
C HIS A 318 15.71 13.77 -27.25
N VAL A 319 16.11 15.03 -27.05
CA VAL A 319 17.30 15.43 -26.26
C VAL A 319 17.10 15.14 -24.76
N GLU A 320 15.89 15.36 -24.25
CA GLU A 320 15.54 15.13 -22.85
C GLU A 320 15.55 13.63 -22.49
N VAL A 321 15.31 12.77 -23.49
CA VAL A 321 15.36 11.30 -23.32
C VAL A 321 16.74 10.85 -22.87
N VAL A 322 17.83 11.44 -23.38
CA VAL A 322 19.19 11.05 -22.97
C VAL A 322 19.40 11.32 -21.48
N ASN A 323 18.96 12.49 -21.01
CA ASN A 323 19.05 12.87 -19.60
C ASN A 323 18.14 12.01 -18.71
N LEU A 324 16.95 11.66 -19.21
CA LEU A 324 16.05 10.73 -18.55
C LEU A 324 16.71 9.35 -18.33
N LEU A 325 17.35 8.77 -19.36
CA LEU A 325 18.03 7.46 -19.27
C LEU A 325 19.21 7.45 -18.30
N ARG A 326 19.91 8.58 -18.17
CA ARG A 326 20.98 8.77 -17.18
C ARG A 326 20.44 8.96 -15.76
N SER A 327 19.17 9.32 -15.61
CA SER A 327 18.54 9.50 -14.30
C SER A 327 17.95 8.20 -13.77
N ILE A 328 17.51 7.30 -14.65
CA ILE A 328 16.94 5.99 -14.29
C ILE A 328 18.05 5.02 -13.88
N THR A 329 17.82 4.28 -12.79
CA THR A 329 18.77 3.25 -12.31
C THR A 329 18.80 1.98 -13.20
N PRO A 330 19.92 1.24 -13.25
CA PRO A 330 19.95 -0.10 -13.86
C PRO A 330 18.92 -1.03 -13.20
N PRO A 331 18.25 -1.95 -13.94
CA PRO A 331 18.56 -2.45 -15.27
C PRO A 331 17.81 -1.76 -16.43
N LEU A 332 16.94 -0.77 -16.15
CA LEU A 332 16.17 -0.07 -17.18
C LEU A 332 16.94 1.13 -17.77
N GLY A 333 17.64 1.88 -16.91
CA GLY A 333 18.51 2.99 -17.29
C GLY A 333 19.99 2.70 -17.04
N PHE A 334 20.78 3.78 -16.87
CA PHE A 334 22.22 3.67 -16.68
C PHE A 334 22.75 4.28 -15.37
N GLY A 335 21.96 5.10 -14.69
CA GLY A 335 22.38 5.88 -13.54
C GLY A 335 23.27 7.09 -13.87
N LYS A 336 23.46 7.96 -12.87
CA LYS A 336 24.03 9.32 -13.04
C LYS A 336 25.44 9.35 -13.63
N PHE A 337 26.24 8.31 -13.36
CA PHE A 337 27.64 8.21 -13.79
C PHE A 337 27.81 7.74 -15.24
N CYS A 338 26.72 7.46 -15.96
CA CYS A 338 26.80 6.99 -17.33
C CYS A 338 27.31 8.08 -18.30
N PRO A 339 28.33 7.78 -19.13
CA PRO A 339 28.76 8.66 -20.21
C PRO A 339 27.62 8.92 -21.22
N HIS A 340 27.53 10.16 -21.69
CA HIS A 340 26.51 10.58 -22.67
C HIS A 340 26.51 9.68 -23.92
N ARG A 341 27.71 9.33 -24.42
CA ARG A 341 27.90 8.47 -25.60
C ARG A 341 27.26 7.08 -25.44
N THR A 342 27.37 6.47 -24.25
CA THR A 342 26.80 5.15 -23.97
C THR A 342 25.27 5.19 -23.99
N ALA A 343 24.67 6.25 -23.44
CA ALA A 343 23.23 6.48 -23.49
C ALA A 343 22.74 6.73 -24.93
N CYS A 344 23.47 7.51 -25.73
CA CYS A 344 23.15 7.71 -27.15
C CYS A 344 23.24 6.40 -27.94
N LYS A 345 24.27 5.57 -27.72
CA LYS A 345 24.41 4.25 -28.38
C LYS A 345 23.21 3.34 -28.07
N ARG A 346 22.68 3.39 -26.84
CA ARG A 346 21.46 2.66 -26.47
C ARG A 346 20.23 3.19 -27.20
N LEU A 347 20.08 4.51 -27.31
CA LEU A 347 18.99 5.13 -28.08
C LEU A 347 18.99 4.70 -29.54
N VAL A 348 20.17 4.55 -30.14
CA VAL A 348 20.29 4.00 -31.50
C VAL A 348 19.75 2.57 -31.57
N SER A 349 20.08 1.72 -30.61
CA SER A 349 19.58 0.33 -30.56
C SER A 349 18.08 0.18 -30.26
N MET A 350 17.41 1.23 -29.79
CA MET A 350 15.99 1.19 -29.40
C MET A 350 15.02 1.38 -30.58
N ASN A 351 15.51 1.84 -31.73
CA ASN A 351 14.74 2.10 -32.95
C ASN A 351 13.36 2.75 -32.72
N MET A 352 13.33 3.76 -31.85
CA MET A 352 12.10 4.45 -31.44
C MET A 352 11.68 5.46 -32.51
N PRO A 353 10.37 5.58 -32.83
CA PRO A 353 9.88 6.55 -33.79
C PRO A 353 10.03 8.00 -33.27
N LEU A 354 10.39 8.91 -34.18
CA LEU A 354 10.47 10.36 -33.91
C LEU A 354 9.33 11.07 -34.64
N ASN A 355 8.59 11.93 -33.94
CA ASN A 355 7.61 12.79 -34.59
C ASN A 355 8.32 13.91 -35.38
N GLN A 356 7.63 14.51 -36.36
CA GLN A 356 8.14 15.62 -37.17
C GLN A 356 8.64 16.81 -36.30
N ASP A 357 8.01 17.05 -35.15
CA ASP A 357 8.39 18.11 -34.20
C ASP A 357 9.64 17.78 -33.35
N GLY A 358 10.33 16.66 -33.63
CA GLY A 358 11.48 16.19 -32.85
C GLY A 358 11.12 15.66 -31.45
N THR A 359 9.85 15.31 -31.24
CA THR A 359 9.33 14.76 -29.97
C THR A 359 9.15 13.25 -30.03
N VAL A 360 9.27 12.61 -28.87
CA VAL A 360 9.03 11.17 -28.69
C VAL A 360 7.87 10.96 -27.73
N MET A 361 7.18 9.84 -27.87
CA MET A 361 5.97 9.57 -27.11
C MET A 361 6.22 8.62 -25.93
N PHE A 362 5.55 8.86 -24.80
CA PHE A 362 5.68 8.11 -23.55
C PHE A 362 5.60 6.58 -23.72
N ASN A 363 4.52 6.08 -24.34
CA ASN A 363 4.32 4.65 -24.52
C ASN A 363 5.35 4.02 -25.47
N ALA A 364 5.77 4.76 -26.50
CA ALA A 364 6.79 4.30 -27.44
C ALA A 364 8.17 4.21 -26.76
N THR A 365 8.54 5.21 -25.96
CA THR A 365 9.80 5.21 -25.20
C THR A 365 9.83 4.10 -24.15
N LEU A 366 8.76 3.96 -23.36
CA LEU A 366 8.66 2.92 -22.34
C LEU A 366 8.75 1.51 -22.95
N PHE A 367 8.02 1.27 -24.03
CA PHE A 367 8.05 -0.02 -24.70
C PHE A 367 9.41 -0.30 -25.34
N ALA A 368 10.04 0.68 -26.00
CA ALA A 368 11.36 0.51 -26.58
C ALA A 368 12.40 0.14 -25.52
N LEU A 369 12.35 0.79 -24.35
CA LEU A 369 13.23 0.45 -23.22
C LEU A 369 13.02 -0.99 -22.73
N ILE A 370 11.77 -1.40 -22.54
CA ILE A 370 11.44 -2.77 -22.13
C ILE A 370 11.90 -3.77 -23.18
N ARG A 371 11.65 -3.50 -24.47
CA ARG A 371 12.04 -4.34 -25.60
C ARG A 371 13.54 -4.56 -25.64
N THR A 372 14.33 -3.49 -25.47
CA THR A 372 15.80 -3.57 -25.53
C THR A 372 16.41 -4.16 -24.26
N SER A 373 15.84 -3.91 -23.08
CA SER A 373 16.32 -4.53 -21.83
C SER A 373 16.00 -6.03 -21.73
N LEU A 374 14.88 -6.47 -22.31
CA LEU A 374 14.50 -7.89 -22.35
C LEU A 374 14.89 -8.60 -23.66
N LYS A 375 15.61 -7.93 -24.57
CA LYS A 375 16.01 -8.44 -25.91
C LYS A 375 14.85 -9.08 -26.70
N ILE A 376 13.68 -8.44 -26.69
CA ILE A 376 12.47 -8.98 -27.33
C ILE A 376 12.51 -8.70 -28.83
N LYS A 377 12.76 -9.75 -29.62
CA LYS A 377 12.79 -9.69 -31.10
C LYS A 377 13.62 -8.49 -31.59
N THR A 378 14.84 -8.37 -31.09
CA THR A 378 15.78 -7.29 -31.43
C THR A 378 16.87 -7.75 -32.42
N GLU A 379 16.90 -9.03 -32.77
CA GLU A 379 17.91 -9.63 -33.65
C GLU A 379 17.31 -9.91 -35.03
N GLY A 380 18.12 -9.79 -36.09
CA GLY A 380 17.70 -10.01 -37.48
C GLY A 380 17.04 -8.78 -38.12
N ASN A 381 16.16 -9.02 -39.09
CA ASN A 381 15.43 -7.95 -39.77
C ASN A 381 14.37 -7.33 -38.84
N ILE A 382 14.54 -6.05 -38.51
CA ILE A 382 13.66 -5.31 -37.59
C ILE A 382 12.21 -5.28 -38.10
N ASP A 383 12.01 -5.21 -39.41
CA ASP A 383 10.68 -5.14 -40.01
C ASP A 383 9.90 -6.45 -39.83
N GLN A 384 10.56 -7.58 -40.08
CA GLN A 384 9.99 -8.90 -39.82
C GLN A 384 9.73 -9.10 -38.32
N ALA A 385 10.69 -8.72 -37.47
CA ALA A 385 10.54 -8.79 -36.02
C ALA A 385 9.34 -7.96 -35.51
N ASN A 386 9.13 -6.77 -36.10
CA ASN A 386 8.00 -5.89 -35.79
C ASN A 386 6.66 -6.51 -36.21
N GLU A 387 6.58 -7.07 -37.41
CA GLU A 387 5.38 -7.73 -37.91
C GLU A 387 4.95 -8.91 -37.02
N GLU A 388 5.90 -9.79 -36.70
CA GLU A 388 5.60 -10.91 -35.82
C GLU A 388 5.24 -10.46 -34.40
N LEU A 389 5.89 -9.41 -33.87
CA LEU A 389 5.56 -8.88 -32.55
C LEU A 389 4.15 -8.27 -32.52
N ARG A 390 3.76 -7.57 -33.59
CA ARG A 390 2.38 -7.06 -33.77
C ARG A 390 1.38 -8.21 -33.79
N ALA A 391 1.67 -9.31 -34.47
CA ALA A 391 0.80 -10.49 -34.48
C ALA A 391 0.63 -11.10 -33.07
N VAL A 392 1.73 -11.23 -32.31
CA VAL A 392 1.70 -11.73 -30.92
C VAL A 392 0.88 -10.80 -30.03
N ILE A 393 1.09 -9.48 -30.13
CA ILE A 393 0.37 -8.50 -29.30
C ILE A 393 -1.12 -8.51 -29.63
N ARG A 394 -1.51 -8.56 -30.91
CA ARG A 394 -2.92 -8.64 -31.31
C ARG A 394 -3.58 -9.94 -30.82
N LYS A 395 -2.84 -11.05 -30.78
CA LYS A 395 -3.34 -12.34 -30.27
C LYS A 395 -3.61 -12.31 -28.76
N ILE A 396 -2.71 -11.72 -27.98
CA ILE A 396 -2.80 -11.68 -26.51
C ILE A 396 -3.69 -10.53 -26.03
N TRP A 397 -3.49 -9.32 -26.54
CA TRP A 397 -4.20 -8.10 -26.15
C TRP A 397 -5.12 -7.60 -27.28
N LYS A 398 -6.20 -8.34 -27.53
CA LYS A 398 -7.17 -8.11 -28.63
C LYS A 398 -7.78 -6.70 -28.67
N ARG A 399 -7.85 -6.00 -27.54
CA ARG A 399 -8.45 -4.65 -27.41
C ARG A 399 -7.44 -3.50 -27.59
N THR A 400 -6.20 -3.79 -27.97
CA THR A 400 -5.18 -2.74 -28.14
C THR A 400 -5.56 -1.84 -29.32
N PRO A 401 -5.68 -0.51 -29.14
CA PRO A 401 -6.00 0.40 -30.23
C PRO A 401 -4.94 0.36 -31.33
N GLN A 402 -5.36 0.33 -32.60
CA GLN A 402 -4.43 0.25 -33.72
C GLN A 402 -3.44 1.43 -33.75
N LYS A 403 -3.92 2.65 -33.49
CA LYS A 403 -3.07 3.84 -33.35
C LYS A 403 -1.97 3.69 -32.30
N LEU A 404 -2.28 3.04 -31.17
CA LEU A 404 -1.29 2.81 -30.10
C LEU A 404 -0.27 1.74 -30.54
N LEU A 405 -0.74 0.70 -31.23
CA LEU A 405 0.15 -0.33 -31.76
C LEU A 405 1.10 0.22 -32.81
N ASP A 406 0.61 1.07 -33.73
CA ASP A 406 1.42 1.72 -34.76
C ASP A 406 2.45 2.68 -34.17
N GLN A 407 2.09 3.37 -33.09
CA GLN A 407 2.98 4.26 -32.36
C GLN A 407 4.11 3.52 -31.61
N ILE A 408 3.82 2.33 -31.07
CA ILE A 408 4.77 1.55 -30.27
C ILE A 408 5.64 0.66 -31.16
N ILE A 409 5.05 0.07 -32.19
CA ILE A 409 5.71 -0.80 -33.17
C ILE A 409 5.26 -0.33 -34.56
N PRO A 410 6.04 0.53 -35.23
CA PRO A 410 5.69 1.01 -36.56
C PRO A 410 5.58 -0.17 -37.56
N PRO A 411 4.63 -0.10 -38.52
CA PRO A 411 4.53 -1.09 -39.59
C PRO A 411 5.75 -1.02 -40.53
N PRO A 412 6.07 -2.11 -41.23
CA PRO A 412 7.15 -2.12 -42.22
C PRO A 412 6.80 -1.19 -43.40
N GLY A 413 7.75 -0.38 -43.87
CA GLY A 413 7.65 0.33 -45.15
C GLY A 413 7.42 1.85 -45.15
N SER A 414 7.62 2.57 -44.05
CA SER A 414 7.74 4.05 -44.07
C SER A 414 9.21 4.45 -44.14
N GLU A 415 9.78 4.52 -45.34
CA GLU A 415 11.19 4.93 -45.54
C GLU A 415 11.48 6.34 -44.99
N ASP A 416 10.44 7.20 -44.91
CA ASP A 416 10.49 8.57 -44.40
C ASP A 416 10.38 8.71 -42.87
N ASP A 417 10.13 7.61 -42.13
CA ASP A 417 10.07 7.70 -40.68
C ASP A 417 11.49 7.79 -40.10
N VAL A 418 11.87 9.01 -39.74
CA VAL A 418 13.10 9.29 -38.98
C VAL A 418 12.96 8.61 -37.63
N THR A 419 13.84 7.65 -37.35
CA THR A 419 13.93 7.07 -36.01
C THR A 419 14.98 7.82 -35.21
N VAL A 420 14.82 7.82 -33.88
CA VAL A 420 15.82 8.39 -32.97
C VAL A 420 17.21 7.79 -33.24
N GLY A 421 17.27 6.52 -33.65
CA GLY A 421 18.52 5.89 -34.01
C GLY A 421 19.17 6.43 -35.27
N LYS A 422 18.41 6.71 -36.34
CA LYS A 422 18.96 7.35 -37.55
C LYS A 422 19.52 8.75 -37.23
N PHE A 423 18.83 9.52 -36.38
CA PHE A 423 19.25 10.87 -35.99
C PHE A 423 20.50 10.90 -35.08
N TYR A 424 20.61 9.98 -34.12
CA TYR A 424 21.80 9.92 -33.26
C TYR A 424 22.96 9.15 -33.92
N ALA A 425 22.69 8.26 -34.87
CA ALA A 425 23.75 7.59 -35.63
C ALA A 425 24.54 8.59 -36.48
N THR A 426 23.89 9.55 -37.14
CA THR A 426 24.58 10.62 -37.87
C THR A 426 25.40 11.50 -36.92
N PHE A 427 24.87 11.85 -35.74
CA PHE A 427 25.60 12.60 -34.71
C PHE A 427 26.86 11.85 -34.24
N LEU A 428 26.77 10.53 -34.03
CA LEU A 428 27.88 9.69 -33.58
C LEU A 428 28.93 9.38 -34.68
N ILE A 429 28.65 9.72 -35.94
CA ILE A 429 29.58 9.57 -37.07
C ILE A 429 30.35 10.88 -37.31
N GLN A 430 29.81 12.02 -36.87
CA GLN A 430 30.40 13.35 -37.05
C GLN A 430 31.38 13.77 -35.93
N ASP A 431 31.28 13.13 -34.75
CA ASP A 431 32.23 13.20 -33.61
C ASP A 431 33.11 11.94 -33.54
#